data_AF-A0A965LS26-F1
#
_entry.id   AF-A0A965LS26-F1
#
_cell.length_a   1.000
_cell.length_b   1.000
_cell.length_c   1.000
_cell.angle_alpha   90.00
_cell.angle_beta   90.00
_cell.angle_gamma   90.00
#
_symmetry.space_group_name_H-M   'P 1'
#
loop_
_entity.id
_entity.type
_entity.pdbx_description
1 polymer ?
#
loop_
_entity_poly.entity_id
_entity_poly.type
_entity_poly.pdbx_seq_one_letter_code
_entity_poly.pdbx_strand_id
1 'polypeptide(L)'
;ALRGLESDDLKGLSTENLLRTARDLNVRPEDVPATLMERLSTQEAELLASVAAEPSPPAVLPDLCVVALKYVRLERQLAEVQRELNRLQNMGDTGPALMDLLHQKQQMIRALEAMKPPKELQ
;
A
#
# COMPACT_ATOMS: atom_id res chain seq x y z
N ALA A 1 8.32 -10.73 -2.98
CA ALA A 1 7.18 -9.81 -2.83
C ALA A 1 7.41 -8.71 -1.78
N LEU A 2 7.25 -8.96 -0.46
CA LEU A 2 7.20 -7.89 0.57
C LEU A 2 8.35 -6.87 0.57
N ARG A 3 9.59 -7.31 0.29
CA ARG A 3 10.76 -6.41 0.20
C ARG A 3 10.65 -5.34 -0.89
N GLY A 4 9.74 -5.50 -1.85
CA GLY A 4 9.44 -4.50 -2.87
C GLY A 4 8.49 -3.38 -2.43
N LEU A 5 8.03 -3.40 -1.18
CA LEU A 5 7.17 -2.38 -0.58
C LEU A 5 8.00 -1.31 0.15
N GLU A 6 7.72 -0.06 -0.19
CA GLU A 6 8.23 1.11 0.51
C GLU A 6 7.38 1.40 1.75
N SER A 7 7.91 2.16 2.71
CA SER A 7 7.16 2.48 3.94
C SER A 7 5.85 3.24 3.65
N ASP A 8 5.82 4.07 2.62
CA ASP A 8 4.61 4.80 2.20
C ASP A 8 3.52 3.90 1.61
N ASP A 9 3.87 2.70 1.14
CA ASP A 9 2.91 1.70 0.67
C ASP A 9 2.06 1.16 1.82
N LEU A 10 2.62 1.14 3.03
CA LEU A 10 1.98 0.57 4.22
C LEU A 10 1.23 1.62 5.05
N LYS A 11 1.55 2.90 4.86
CA LYS A 11 1.08 4.00 5.71
C LYS A 11 -0.45 4.06 5.78
N GLY A 12 -0.97 4.03 7.00
CA GLY A 12 -2.42 4.16 7.27
C GLY A 12 -3.22 2.88 7.10
N LEU A 13 -2.57 1.74 6.84
CA LEU A 13 -3.21 0.43 6.91
C LEU A 13 -3.35 -0.01 8.38
N SER A 14 -4.44 -0.70 8.70
CA SER A 14 -4.59 -1.34 10.03
C SER A 14 -3.52 -2.40 10.28
N THR A 15 -2.98 -3.01 9.23
CA THR A 15 -1.92 -4.02 9.26
C THR A 15 -0.52 -3.45 8.99
N GLU A 16 -0.36 -2.12 9.08
CA GLU A 16 0.90 -1.44 8.75
C GLU A 16 2.09 -2.03 9.53
N ASN A 17 1.96 -2.17 10.84
CA ASN A 17 3.04 -2.65 11.70
C ASN A 17 3.36 -4.14 11.46
N LEU A 18 2.35 -4.97 11.26
CA LEU A 18 2.52 -6.37 10.85
C LEU A 18 3.32 -6.49 9.55
N LEU A 19 2.90 -5.81 8.49
CA LEU A 19 3.55 -5.88 7.18
C LEU A 19 4.97 -5.30 7.20
N ARG A 20 5.18 -4.21 7.94
CA ARG A 20 6.51 -3.63 8.15
C ARG A 20 7.43 -4.60 8.88
N THR A 21 6.96 -5.18 9.98
CA THR A 21 7.72 -6.18 10.75
C THR A 21 8.09 -7.37 9.87
N ALA A 22 7.13 -7.88 9.10
CA ALA A 22 7.37 -8.98 8.16
C ALA A 22 8.37 -8.62 7.04
N ARG A 23 8.30 -7.40 6.51
CA ARG A 23 9.24 -6.90 5.48
C ARG A 23 10.67 -6.77 6.02
N ASP A 24 10.80 -6.27 7.24
CA ASP A 24 12.08 -5.93 7.86
C ASP A 24 12.73 -7.14 8.57
N LEU A 25 12.05 -8.30 8.60
CA LEU A 25 12.61 -9.55 9.10
C LEU A 25 13.78 -10.00 8.23
N ASN A 26 14.92 -10.19 8.89
CA ASN A 26 16.14 -10.74 8.32
C ASN A 26 16.56 -11.98 9.11
N VAL A 27 15.77 -13.04 8.97
CA VAL A 27 16.00 -14.37 9.56
C VAL A 27 15.91 -15.44 8.47
N ARG A 28 16.26 -16.68 8.80
CA ARG A 28 16.12 -17.79 7.87
C ARG A 28 14.62 -18.07 7.61
N PRO A 29 14.22 -18.53 6.42
CA PRO A 29 12.82 -18.75 6.07
C PRO A 29 12.05 -19.61 7.09
N GLU A 30 12.69 -20.65 7.63
CA GLU A 30 12.12 -21.55 8.64
C GLU A 30 11.82 -20.86 9.98
N ASP A 31 12.56 -19.80 10.32
CA ASP A 31 12.41 -19.08 11.57
C ASP A 31 11.38 -17.93 11.45
N VAL A 32 10.98 -17.56 10.23
CA VAL A 32 10.08 -16.41 9.96
C VAL A 32 8.79 -16.49 10.76
N PRO A 33 8.03 -17.61 10.80
CA PRO A 33 6.76 -17.63 11.52
C PRO A 33 6.93 -17.37 13.02
N ALA A 34 7.88 -18.03 13.67
CA ALA A 34 8.13 -17.88 15.10
C ALA A 34 8.62 -16.46 15.42
N THR A 35 9.65 -15.97 14.71
CA THR A 35 10.20 -14.63 14.96
C THR A 35 9.19 -13.52 14.63
N LEU A 36 8.33 -13.71 13.64
CA LEU A 36 7.27 -12.76 13.35
C LEU A 36 6.28 -12.70 14.51
N MET A 37 5.75 -13.85 14.96
CA MET A 37 4.80 -13.93 16.07
C MET A 37 5.34 -13.30 17.36
N GLU A 38 6.62 -13.48 17.67
CA GLU A 38 7.28 -12.87 18.84
C GLU A 38 7.34 -11.34 18.79
N ARG A 39 7.32 -10.74 17.59
CA ARG A 39 7.45 -9.29 17.38
C ARG A 39 6.12 -8.58 17.18
N LEU A 40 5.05 -9.34 16.92
CA LEU A 40 3.71 -8.80 16.74
C LEU A 40 3.04 -8.55 18.10
N SER A 41 2.14 -7.57 18.13
CA SER A 41 1.20 -7.46 19.24
C SER A 41 0.23 -8.65 19.26
N THR A 42 -0.43 -8.89 20.38
CA THR A 42 -1.44 -9.97 20.51
C THR A 42 -2.50 -9.89 19.41
N GLN A 43 -3.02 -8.69 19.14
CA GLN A 43 -4.05 -8.49 18.11
C GLN A 43 -3.53 -8.81 16.69
N GLU A 44 -2.30 -8.42 16.37
CA GLU A 44 -1.69 -8.72 15.07
C GLU A 44 -1.36 -10.20 14.92
N ALA A 45 -0.92 -10.85 15.99
CA ALA A 45 -0.65 -12.28 16.04
C ALA A 45 -1.95 -13.09 15.84
N GLU A 46 -3.04 -12.70 16.49
CA GLU A 46 -4.37 -13.30 16.29
C GLU A 46 -4.86 -13.13 14.86
N LEU A 47 -4.71 -11.94 14.27
CA LEU A 47 -5.04 -11.69 12.88
C LEU A 47 -4.20 -12.54 11.92
N LEU A 48 -2.89 -12.64 12.14
CA LEU A 48 -2.02 -13.46 11.32
C LEU A 48 -2.41 -14.94 11.41
N ALA A 49 -2.71 -15.42 12.63
CA ALA A 49 -3.15 -16.79 12.84
C ALA A 49 -4.49 -17.08 12.16
N SER A 50 -5.44 -16.13 12.19
CA SER A 50 -6.73 -16.31 11.51
C SER A 50 -6.56 -16.41 9.99
N VAL A 51 -5.70 -15.57 9.40
CA VAL A 51 -5.38 -15.63 7.96
C VAL A 51 -4.63 -16.92 7.61
N ALA A 52 -3.72 -17.38 8.47
CA ALA A 52 -2.97 -18.62 8.25
C ALA A 52 -3.83 -19.90 8.39
N ALA A 53 -4.96 -19.81 9.09
CA ALA A 53 -5.92 -20.90 9.23
C ALA A 53 -6.83 -21.08 8.01
N GLU A 54 -6.83 -20.13 7.07
CA GLU A 54 -7.59 -20.27 5.83
C GLU A 54 -7.13 -21.51 5.04
N PRO A 55 -8.07 -22.32 4.51
CA PRO A 55 -7.75 -23.62 3.90
C PRO A 55 -6.94 -23.49 2.60
N SER A 56 -6.94 -22.30 2.00
CA SER A 56 -6.18 -21.98 0.80
C SER A 56 -5.72 -20.53 0.83
N PRO A 57 -4.56 -20.21 0.25
CA PRO A 57 -4.13 -18.82 0.10
C PRO A 57 -5.15 -18.00 -0.69
N PRO A 58 -5.65 -16.86 -0.17
CA PRO A 58 -6.65 -16.04 -0.86
C PRO A 58 -6.09 -15.35 -2.11
N ALA A 59 -4.77 -15.23 -2.22
CA ALA A 59 -4.09 -14.68 -3.39
C ALA A 59 -3.13 -15.73 -3.97
N VAL A 60 -3.31 -16.02 -5.26
CA VAL A 60 -2.50 -17.01 -5.99
C VAL A 60 -1.10 -16.46 -6.30
N LEU A 61 -0.97 -15.15 -6.50
CA LEU A 61 0.27 -14.48 -6.87
C LEU A 61 0.61 -13.38 -5.85
N PRO A 62 1.58 -13.58 -4.95
CA PRO A 62 1.97 -12.59 -3.94
C PRO A 62 2.40 -11.24 -4.51
N ASP A 63 2.91 -11.21 -5.74
CA ASP A 63 3.31 -9.95 -6.39
C ASP A 63 2.10 -9.08 -6.78
N LEU A 64 0.92 -9.68 -7.03
CA LEU A 64 -0.30 -8.90 -7.25
C LEU A 64 -0.74 -8.18 -5.97
N CYS A 65 -0.49 -8.75 -4.79
CA CYS A 65 -0.74 -8.07 -3.52
C CYS A 65 0.16 -6.83 -3.36
N VAL A 66 1.42 -6.90 -3.80
CA VAL A 66 2.33 -5.75 -3.80
C VAL A 66 1.84 -4.64 -4.72
N VAL A 67 1.38 -4.99 -5.93
CA VAL A 67 0.78 -4.04 -6.86
C VAL A 67 -0.47 -3.39 -6.26
N ALA A 68 -1.34 -4.18 -5.62
CA ALA A 68 -2.54 -3.66 -4.97
C ALA A 68 -2.22 -2.66 -3.84
N LEU A 69 -1.21 -2.94 -3.01
CA LEU A 69 -0.78 -2.01 -1.96
C LEU A 69 -0.22 -0.70 -2.53
N LYS A 70 0.58 -0.77 -3.61
CA LYS A 70 1.08 0.43 -4.32
C LYS A 70 -0.04 1.23 -4.98
N TYR A 71 -1.04 0.54 -5.51
CA TYR A 71 -2.24 1.16 -6.06
C TYR A 71 -3.00 1.95 -4.97
N VAL A 72 -3.24 1.33 -3.81
CA VAL A 72 -3.88 2.01 -2.65
C VAL A 72 -3.06 3.22 -2.17
N ARG A 73 -1.72 3.14 -2.16
CA ARG A 73 -0.87 4.30 -1.87
C ARG A 73 -1.12 5.44 -2.86
N LEU A 74 -1.12 5.15 -4.15
CA LEU A 74 -1.34 6.16 -5.19
C LEU A 74 -2.72 6.80 -5.07
N GLU A 75 -3.77 6.04 -4.76
CA GLU A 75 -5.11 6.59 -4.49
C GLU A 75 -5.11 7.56 -3.31
N ARG A 76 -4.43 7.20 -2.21
CA ARG A 76 -4.25 8.08 -1.05
C ARG A 76 -3.54 9.37 -1.42
N GLN A 77 -2.40 9.29 -2.12
CA GLN A 77 -1.63 10.45 -2.55
C GLN A 77 -2.46 11.32 -3.52
N LEU A 78 -3.25 10.71 -4.40
CA LEU A 78 -4.12 11.43 -5.31
C LEU A 78 -5.20 12.23 -4.55
N ALA A 79 -5.75 11.64 -3.49
CA ALA A 79 -6.68 12.32 -2.61
C ALA A 79 -6.02 13.51 -1.88
N GLU A 80 -4.77 13.38 -1.44
CA GLU A 80 -3.99 14.48 -0.84
C GLU A 80 -3.76 15.62 -1.85
N VAL A 81 -3.31 15.32 -3.06
CA VAL A 81 -3.15 16.29 -4.16
C VAL A 81 -4.48 16.98 -4.47
N GLN A 82 -5.58 16.23 -4.52
CA GLN A 82 -6.90 16.81 -4.76
C GLN A 82 -7.35 17.76 -3.66
N ARG A 83 -7.08 17.45 -2.39
CA ARG A 83 -7.39 18.36 -1.27
C ARG A 83 -6.59 19.66 -1.39
N GLU A 84 -5.32 19.57 -1.76
CA GLU A 84 -4.49 20.76 -1.92
C GLU A 84 -4.93 21.61 -3.12
N LEU A 85 -5.27 20.98 -4.25
CA LEU A 85 -5.88 21.68 -5.39
C LEU A 85 -7.15 22.43 -4.97
N ASN A 86 -8.05 21.77 -4.23
CA ASN A 86 -9.26 22.41 -3.73
C ASN A 86 -8.94 23.59 -2.81
N ARG A 87 -7.92 23.46 -1.95
CA ARG A 87 -7.48 24.54 -1.05
C ARG A 87 -7.01 25.77 -1.83
N LEU A 88 -6.13 25.58 -2.81
CA LEU A 88 -5.60 26.66 -3.65
C LEU A 88 -6.70 27.33 -4.49
N GLN A 89 -7.57 26.54 -5.10
CA GLN A 89 -8.70 27.04 -5.87
C GLN A 89 -9.68 27.86 -5.02
N ASN A 90 -9.97 27.41 -3.79
CA ASN A 90 -10.81 28.16 -2.85
C ASN A 90 -10.20 29.49 -2.41
N MET A 91 -8.86 29.61 -2.45
CA MET A 91 -8.14 30.85 -2.20
C MET A 91 -8.04 31.75 -3.44
N GLY A 92 -8.58 31.32 -4.58
CA GLY A 92 -8.46 32.03 -5.86
C GLY A 92 -7.07 31.96 -6.48
N ASP A 93 -6.22 31.03 -6.03
CA ASP A 93 -4.88 30.86 -6.57
C ASP A 93 -4.96 30.21 -7.96
N THR A 94 -4.32 30.85 -8.93
CA THR A 94 -4.19 30.39 -10.33
C THR A 94 -2.72 30.34 -10.76
N GLY A 95 -1.81 30.41 -9.79
CA GLY A 95 -0.38 30.49 -10.00
C GLY A 95 0.30 29.15 -10.34
N PRO A 96 1.64 29.17 -10.43
CA PRO A 96 2.44 28.01 -10.81
C PRO A 96 2.21 26.77 -9.94
N ALA A 97 2.01 26.96 -8.62
CA ALA A 97 1.77 25.86 -7.69
C ALA A 97 0.51 25.05 -8.04
N LEU A 98 -0.56 25.71 -8.50
CA LEU A 98 -1.77 25.02 -8.96
C LEU A 98 -1.48 24.19 -10.22
N MET A 99 -0.74 24.76 -11.17
CA MET A 99 -0.38 24.09 -12.43
C MET A 99 0.50 22.86 -12.19
N ASP A 100 1.47 22.96 -11.28
CA ASP A 100 2.35 21.84 -10.90
C ASP A 100 1.53 20.69 -10.28
N LEU A 101 0.61 21.00 -9.38
CA LEU A 101 -0.28 20.00 -8.77
C LEU A 101 -1.23 19.35 -9.80
N LEU A 102 -1.74 20.12 -10.76
CA LEU A 102 -2.55 19.57 -11.85
C LEU A 102 -1.74 18.61 -12.73
N HIS A 103 -0.48 18.95 -13.01
CA HIS A 103 0.42 18.07 -13.76
C HIS A 103 0.72 16.79 -12.98
N GLN A 104 1.07 16.91 -11.70
CA GLN A 104 1.30 15.78 -10.81
C GLN A 104 0.07 14.86 -10.76
N LYS A 105 -1.13 15.43 -10.60
CA LYS A 105 -2.40 14.68 -10.61
C LYS A 105 -2.56 13.86 -11.89
N GLN A 106 -2.29 14.44 -13.05
CA GLN A 106 -2.41 13.74 -14.34
C GLN A 106 -1.42 12.57 -14.46
N GLN A 107 -0.17 12.76 -14.01
CA GLN A 107 0.83 11.69 -14.01
C GLN A 107 0.38 10.51 -13.12
N MET A 108 -0.17 10.80 -11.94
CA MET A 108 -0.64 9.79 -11.01
C MET A 108 -1.84 9.00 -11.54
N ILE A 109 -2.78 9.67 -12.22
CA ILE A 109 -3.92 8.99 -12.87
C ILE A 109 -3.43 7.99 -13.93
N ARG A 110 -2.48 8.41 -14.78
CA ARG A 110 -1.89 7.51 -15.78
C ARG A 110 -1.17 6.31 -15.14
N ALA A 111 -0.49 6.53 -14.02
CA ALA A 111 0.16 5.45 -13.28
C ALA A 111 -0.87 4.44 -12.70
N LEU A 112 -1.99 4.93 -12.15
CA LEU A 112 -3.08 4.08 -11.66
C LEU A 112 -3.71 3.24 -12.80
N GLU A 113 -3.95 3.86 -13.95
CA GLU A 113 -4.48 3.17 -15.13
C GLU A 113 -3.54 2.06 -15.61
N ALA A 114 -2.22 2.31 -15.62
CA ALA A 114 -1.22 1.33 -16.00
C ALA A 114 -1.05 0.17 -14.99
N MET A 115 -1.38 0.40 -13.71
CA MET A 115 -1.28 -0.62 -12.65
C MET A 115 -2.53 -1.49 -12.52
N LYS A 116 -3.66 -1.10 -13.13
CA LYS A 116 -4.88 -1.91 -13.06
C LYS A 116 -4.63 -3.23 -13.79
N PRO A 117 -4.70 -4.39 -13.10
CA PRO A 117 -4.50 -5.66 -13.77
C PRO A 117 -5.56 -5.82 -14.87
N PRO A 118 -5.21 -6.42 -16.02
CA PRO A 118 -6.19 -6.78 -17.04
C PRO A 118 -7.36 -7.53 -16.40
N LYS A 119 -8.59 -7.25 -16.85
CA LYS A 119 -9.79 -7.92 -16.33
C LYS A 119 -9.71 -9.46 -16.43
N GLU A 120 -8.81 -9.99 -17.25
CA GLU A 120 -8.57 -11.43 -17.39
C GLU A 120 -7.80 -12.08 -16.22
N LEU A 121 -7.27 -11.28 -15.28
CA LEU A 121 -6.52 -11.75 -14.09
C LEU A 121 -7.25 -11.50 -12.76
N GLN A 122 -8.49 -11.01 -12.80
CA GLN A 122 -9.37 -10.78 -11.65
C GLN A 122 -10.47 -11.84 -11.59
#